data_AF-A0A9P7KET9-F1
#
_entry.id   AF-A0A9P7KET9-F1
#
_cell.length_a   1.000
_cell.length_b   1.000
_cell.length_c   1.000
_cell.angle_alpha   90.00
_cell.angle_beta   90.00
_cell.angle_gamma   90.00
#
_symmetry.space_group_name_H-M   'P 1'
#
loop_
_entity.id
_entity.type
_entity.pdbx_description
1 polymer ?
#
loop_
_entity_poly.entity_id
_entity_poly.type
_entity_poly.pdbx_seq_one_letter_code
_entity_poly.pdbx_strand_id
1 'polypeptide(L)'
;MASFKDVENADKLLIIGTTLATYSAFRLLKHALELKKPVMLLNVGPSRADGSPGVVKIDIASGSVIRDVARIVLGSRATGDPIVAEMLRSGINVPADGPG
;
A
#
# COMPACT_ATOMS: atom_id res chain seq x y z
N MET A 1 18.52 10.51 1.40
CA MET A 1 18.28 10.72 2.85
C MET A 1 16.87 11.22 3.14
N ALA A 2 16.24 12.02 2.27
CA ALA A 2 14.84 12.48 2.44
C ALA A 2 13.88 11.37 2.89
N SER A 3 13.84 10.22 2.21
CA SER A 3 12.92 9.12 2.55
C SER A 3 13.08 8.53 3.95
N PHE A 4 14.28 8.60 4.55
CA PHE A 4 14.49 8.15 5.94
C PHE A 4 13.94 9.18 6.92
N LYS A 5 14.18 10.46 6.64
CA LYS A 5 13.64 11.58 7.42
C LYS A 5 12.11 11.60 7.37
N ASP A 6 11.52 11.26 6.22
CA ASP A 6 10.06 11.13 6.08
C ASP A 6 9.51 10.02 6.99
N VAL A 7 10.20 8.87 7.06
CA VAL A 7 9.85 7.79 7.99
C VAL A 7 10.01 8.22 9.45
N GLU A 8 11.09 8.94 9.79
CA GLU A 8 11.32 9.48 11.14
C GLU A 8 10.21 10.42 11.59
N ASN A 9 9.74 11.28 10.69
CA ASN A 9 8.70 12.27 10.96
C ASN A 9 7.27 11.69 10.91
N ALA A 10 7.05 10.59 10.20
CA ALA A 10 5.74 9.98 10.09
C ALA A 10 5.36 9.18 11.34
N ASP A 11 4.12 9.29 11.83
CA ASP A 11 3.69 8.52 12.99
C ASP A 11 3.58 7.01 12.71
N LYS A 12 3.31 6.65 11.44
CA LYS A 12 3.04 5.29 10.99
C LYS A 12 3.52 5.09 9.55
N LEU A 13 3.83 3.86 9.17
CA LEU A 13 4.22 3.50 7.81
C LEU A 13 3.16 2.59 7.17
N LEU A 14 2.65 3.00 6.01
CA LEU A 14 1.78 2.19 5.17
C LEU A 14 2.52 1.76 3.90
N ILE A 15 2.62 0.46 3.67
CA ILE A 15 3.28 -0.15 2.51
C ILE A 15 2.20 -0.80 1.66
N ILE A 16 2.17 -0.52 0.36
CA ILE A 16 1.07 -0.93 -0.52
C ILE A 16 1.60 -1.48 -1.84
N GLY A 17 1.07 -2.62 -2.29
CA GLY A 17 1.27 -3.13 -3.65
C GLY A 17 2.72 -3.45 -4.01
N THR A 18 3.51 -3.92 -3.04
CA THR A 18 4.92 -4.29 -3.26
C THR A 18 5.30 -5.52 -2.44
N THR A 19 6.11 -6.39 -3.05
CA THR A 19 6.73 -7.54 -2.39
C THR A 19 7.94 -7.15 -1.54
N LEU A 20 8.39 -5.88 -1.61
CA LEU A 20 9.64 -5.40 -1.01
C LEU A 20 10.88 -6.21 -1.42
N ALA A 21 10.86 -6.79 -2.63
CA ALA A 21 11.98 -7.56 -3.16
C ALA A 21 13.26 -6.72 -3.30
N THR A 22 13.13 -5.43 -3.62
CA THR A 22 14.26 -4.51 -3.72
C THR A 22 14.70 -3.97 -2.36
N TYR A 23 16.01 -3.87 -2.15
CA TYR A 23 16.55 -3.41 -0.87
C TYR A 23 16.26 -1.93 -0.58
N SER A 24 16.07 -1.11 -1.62
CA SER A 24 15.86 0.34 -1.50
C SER A 24 14.60 0.72 -0.72
N ALA A 25 13.51 -0.04 -0.88
CA ALA A 25 12.28 0.11 -0.11
C ALA A 25 12.34 -0.70 1.20
N PHE A 26 12.91 -1.91 1.17
CA PHE A 26 12.99 -2.76 2.36
C PHE A 26 13.78 -2.13 3.52
N ARG A 27 14.83 -1.35 3.22
CA ARG A 27 15.57 -0.60 4.26
C ARG A 27 14.73 0.46 4.98
N LEU A 28 13.69 1.01 4.33
CA LEU A 28 12.78 1.97 4.96
C LEU A 28 11.84 1.26 5.94
N LEU A 29 11.39 0.05 5.59
CA LEU A 29 10.68 -0.82 6.54
C LEU A 29 11.55 -1.12 7.76
N LYS A 30 12.79 -1.55 7.56
CA LYS A 30 13.72 -1.83 8.66
C LYS A 30 13.88 -0.62 9.59
N HIS A 31 14.10 0.56 9.02
CA HIS A 31 14.21 1.81 9.77
C HIS A 31 12.96 2.10 10.60
N ALA A 32 11.77 1.94 10.02
CA ALA A 32 10.51 2.14 10.74
C ALA A 32 10.34 1.17 11.93
N LEU A 33 10.74 -0.10 11.75
CA LEU A 33 10.69 -1.12 12.80
C LEU A 33 11.70 -0.84 13.92
N GLU A 34 12.91 -0.38 13.59
CA GLU A 34 13.91 0.07 14.56
C GLU A 34 13.39 1.25 15.42
N LEU A 35 12.66 2.16 14.78
CA LEU A 35 11.96 3.27 15.45
C LEU A 35 10.67 2.85 16.16
N LYS A 36 10.32 1.55 16.17
CA LYS A 36 9.10 0.99 16.76
C LYS A 36 7.81 1.64 16.24
N LYS A 37 7.83 2.12 14.99
CA LYS A 37 6.66 2.74 14.37
C LYS A 37 5.66 1.65 13.94
N PRO A 38 4.34 1.86 14.09
CA PRO A 38 3.35 0.95 13.54
C PRO A 38 3.49 0.84 12.03
N VAL A 39 3.52 -0.39 11.52
CA VAL A 39 3.62 -0.67 10.08
C VAL A 39 2.42 -1.49 9.61
N MET A 40 1.79 -1.05 8.52
CA MET A 40 0.77 -1.81 7.82
C MET A 40 1.21 -2.14 6.40
N LEU A 41 1.01 -3.38 5.97
CA LEU A 41 1.26 -3.85 4.60
C LEU A 41 -0.05 -4.27 3.94
N LEU A 42 -0.41 -3.63 2.84
CA LEU A 42 -1.54 -3.99 1.98
C LEU A 42 -1.00 -4.58 0.67
N ASN A 43 -0.94 -5.90 0.59
CA ASN A 43 -0.45 -6.59 -0.59
C ASN A 43 -0.98 -8.02 -0.63
N VAL A 44 -1.25 -8.52 -1.84
CA VAL A 44 -1.61 -9.93 -2.04
C VAL A 44 -0.37 -10.80 -2.10
N GLY A 45 -0.40 -11.93 -1.42
CA GLY A 45 0.66 -12.92 -1.50
C GLY A 45 1.95 -12.49 -0.79
N PRO A 46 3.05 -13.26 -0.97
CA PRO A 46 4.24 -13.13 -0.13
C PRO A 46 4.97 -11.78 -0.32
N SER A 47 5.52 -11.28 0.78
CA SER A 47 6.34 -10.08 0.83
C SER A 47 7.52 -10.30 1.76
N ARG A 48 8.63 -9.60 1.52
CA ARG A 48 9.82 -9.65 2.38
C ARG A 48 9.56 -9.13 3.81
N ALA A 49 8.44 -8.45 4.03
CA ALA A 49 8.00 -8.04 5.36
C ALA A 49 7.32 -9.15 6.16
N ASP A 50 6.94 -10.27 5.54
CA ASP A 50 6.22 -11.35 6.21
C ASP A 50 7.05 -11.90 7.37
N GLY A 51 6.40 -12.09 8.53
CA GLY A 51 7.06 -12.50 9.77
C GLY A 51 7.87 -11.41 10.50
N SER A 52 7.94 -10.19 9.97
CA SER A 52 8.60 -9.09 10.67
C SER A 52 7.75 -8.61 11.86
N PRO A 53 8.30 -8.57 13.08
CA PRO A 53 7.55 -8.14 14.26
C PRO A 53 7.13 -6.67 14.12
N GLY A 54 5.86 -6.37 14.45
CA GLY A 54 5.31 -5.01 14.33
C GLY A 54 4.71 -4.66 12.96
N VAL A 55 4.73 -5.60 12.00
CA VAL A 55 4.02 -5.45 10.72
C VAL A 55 2.65 -6.11 10.79
N VAL A 56 1.60 -5.34 10.52
CA VAL A 56 0.24 -5.86 10.29
C VAL A 56 0.02 -5.98 8.79
N LYS A 57 -0.21 -7.19 8.30
CA LYS A 57 -0.50 -7.43 6.87
C LYS A 57 -2.00 -7.62 6.64
N ILE A 58 -2.49 -6.96 5.59
CA ILE A 58 -3.81 -7.15 5.01
C ILE A 58 -3.60 -7.78 3.63
N ASP A 59 -4.01 -9.05 3.50
CA ASP A 59 -3.87 -9.83 2.27
C ASP A 59 -5.07 -9.60 1.34
N ILE A 60 -5.12 -8.41 0.75
CA ILE A 60 -6.19 -7.97 -0.17
C ILE A 60 -5.56 -7.23 -1.34
N ALA A 61 -6.17 -7.35 -2.53
CA ALA A 61 -5.77 -6.65 -3.74
C ALA A 61 -5.76 -5.13 -3.51
N SER A 62 -4.55 -4.56 -3.41
CA SER A 62 -4.34 -3.13 -3.12
C SER A 62 -5.05 -2.21 -4.12
N GLY A 63 -5.10 -2.60 -5.40
CA GLY A 63 -5.78 -1.83 -6.44
C GLY A 63 -7.27 -1.60 -6.15
N SER A 64 -7.96 -2.62 -5.62
CA SER A 64 -9.38 -2.50 -5.27
C SER A 64 -9.58 -1.55 -4.09
N VAL A 65 -8.81 -1.74 -3.02
CA VAL A 65 -8.88 -0.92 -1.81
C VAL A 65 -8.56 0.55 -2.09
N ILE A 66 -7.49 0.83 -2.86
CA ILE A 66 -7.11 2.20 -3.19
C ILE A 66 -8.16 2.88 -4.06
N ARG A 67 -8.82 2.13 -4.96
CA ARG A 67 -9.91 2.67 -5.77
C ARG A 67 -11.11 3.06 -4.90
N ASP A 68 -11.46 2.24 -3.91
CA ASP A 68 -12.56 2.54 -3.00
C ASP A 68 -12.22 3.72 -2.08
N VAL A 69 -11.00 3.78 -1.55
CA VAL A 69 -10.50 4.94 -0.80
C VAL A 69 -10.56 6.20 -1.66
N ALA A 70 -10.13 6.13 -2.92
CA ALA A 70 -10.19 7.27 -3.84
C ALA A 70 -11.63 7.74 -4.08
N ARG A 71 -12.59 6.82 -4.28
CA ARG A 71 -14.02 7.18 -4.38
C ARG A 71 -14.52 7.89 -3.13
N ILE A 72 -14.19 7.38 -1.95
CA ILE A 72 -14.62 7.95 -0.67
C ILE A 72 -14.02 9.34 -0.47
N VAL A 73 -12.72 9.51 -0.72
CA VAL A 73 -12.01 10.79 -0.54
C VAL A 73 -12.49 11.85 -1.53
N LEU A 74 -12.78 11.46 -2.77
CA LEU A 74 -13.25 12.39 -3.81
C LEU A 74 -14.74 12.71 -3.68
N GLY A 75 -15.54 11.81 -3.09
CA GLY A 75 -16.97 11.99 -2.89
C GLY A 75 -17.68 12.33 -4.20
N SER A 76 -18.47 13.42 -4.20
CA SER A 76 -19.18 13.90 -5.40
C SER A 76 -18.28 14.40 -6.52
N ARG A 77 -17.00 14.71 -6.25
CA ARG A 77 -16.04 15.14 -7.29
C ARG A 77 -15.62 14.00 -8.21
N ALA A 78 -15.76 12.75 -7.75
CA ALA A 78 -15.42 11.57 -8.52
C ALA A 78 -16.19 11.47 -9.86
N THR A 79 -17.37 12.09 -9.95
CA THR A 79 -18.21 12.12 -11.15
C THR A 79 -18.13 13.43 -11.94
N GLY A 80 -17.52 14.47 -11.36
CA GLY A 80 -17.42 15.80 -11.97
C GLY A 80 -16.24 15.96 -12.93
N ASP A 81 -15.20 15.13 -12.76
CA ASP A 81 -14.03 15.11 -13.64
C ASP A 81 -14.04 13.82 -14.49
N PRO A 82 -14.11 13.91 -15.84
CA PRO A 82 -14.18 12.75 -16.71
C PRO A 82 -12.92 11.87 -16.66
N ILE A 83 -11.74 12.45 -16.40
CA ILE A 83 -10.48 11.70 -16.28
C ILE A 83 -10.50 10.88 -15.00
N VAL A 84 -10.89 11.49 -13.88
CA VAL A 84 -11.03 10.81 -12.58
C VAL A 84 -12.06 9.69 -12.67
N ALA A 85 -13.22 9.97 -13.27
CA ALA A 85 -14.27 8.98 -13.43
C ALA A 85 -13.79 7.77 -14.25
N GLU A 86 -12.95 8.00 -15.27
CA GLU A 86 -12.36 6.94 -16.08
C GLU A 86 -11.27 6.16 -15.34
N MET A 87 -10.38 6.84 -14.61
CA MET A 87 -9.37 6.19 -13.75
C MET A 87 -10.02 5.29 -12.70
N LEU A 88 -11.18 5.68 -12.17
CA LEU A 88 -11.92 4.88 -11.20
C LEU A 88 -12.66 3.69 -11.82
N ARG A 89 -12.91 3.65 -13.13
CA ARG A 89 -13.56 2.50 -13.80
C ARG A 89 -12.58 1.59 -14.53
N SER A 90 -11.41 2.11 -14.91
CA SER A 90 -10.39 1.39 -15.67
C SER A 90 -9.40 0.62 -14.77
N GLY A 91 -8.68 -0.32 -15.38
CA GLY A 91 -7.64 -1.14 -14.74
C GLY A 91 -7.98 -2.63 -14.66
N ILE A 92 -6.95 -3.47 -14.64
CA ILE A 92 -7.10 -4.93 -14.55
C ILE A 92 -7.30 -5.31 -13.07
N ASN A 93 -8.46 -5.87 -12.73
CA ASN A 93 -8.65 -6.62 -11.50
C ASN A 93 -8.43 -8.10 -11.82
N VAL A 94 -7.25 -8.63 -11.49
CA VAL A 94 -7.04 -10.08 -11.46
C VAL A 94 -7.51 -10.57 -10.09
N PRO A 95 -8.57 -11.38 -9.99
CA PRO A 95 -8.97 -11.98 -8.72
C PRO A 95 -7.85 -12.87 -8.19
N ALA A 96 -7.61 -12.84 -6.87
CA ALA A 96 -6.56 -13.64 -6.25
C ALA A 96 -6.86 -15.16 -6.23
N ASP A 97 -8.00 -15.58 -6.80
CA ASP A 97 -8.63 -16.89 -6.56
C ASP A 97 -8.49 -17.86 -7.75
N GLY A 98 -7.62 -17.58 -8.72
CA GLY A 98 -7.36 -18.47 -9.86
C GLY A 98 -6.33 -19.55 -9.56
N PRO A 99 -6.46 -20.78 -10.11
CA PRO A 99 -5.45 -21.82 -9.91
C PRO A 99 -4.14 -21.40 -10.58
N GLY A 100 -3.09 -21.24 -9.78
CA GLY A 100 -1.71 -21.14 -10.23
C GLY A 100 -1.12 -22.50 -10.54
#